data_AF-A0A060HKK0-F1
#
_entry.id   AF-A0A060HKK0-F1
#
_cell.length_a   1.000
_cell.length_b   1.000
_cell.length_c   1.000
_cell.angle_alpha   90.00
_cell.angle_beta   90.00
_cell.angle_gamma   90.00
#
_symmetry.space_group_name_H-M   'P 1'
#
loop_
_entity.id
_entity.type
_entity.pdbx_description
1 polymer ?
#
loop_
_entity_poly.entity_id
_entity_poly.type
_entity_poly.pdbx_seq_one_letter_code
_entity_poly.pdbx_strand_id
1 'polypeptide(L)'
;MLAFELYLKNKDFKGEYVRTPKPVKKVIMRGTRPALDKKALDQYSDTLEDYKSFQELFSMPANTAAGLGLKFRANSPNSPPPYVELYGQFLNNKSGPTISLTIGKGTASFVGELDLNTKKERIAAKNSVQLKIDKERYFVSGKNLYDEYVRSKVLTKDGKFKSVLFTSICKVFFKHVRSHWKVDEIQNKKISFSLIVLPKDVEVEYRSADEEDVGTSFIDSFGNKAKGYAKETTITAKFLSYDDPAFSINCTDGESFYRNLAIGAGSHRSVNINAADAFRISGLQWMFTDIAKPGHRFKNTKNGIYYQLWRNYKDLDKTNRLEDMSSLKILCYLTSQAKMEVMLDENLTMEDMREMFSGIEEGEIPPHALEILIEKKGNTVIWTHYLAAVRSLLAKRSVDRNYLLSRFVLQLREYLPDWLKGMAQNGESYQFFRKCDFCIKVLCKNANPNGGKGDEMNSDEQYAHSVGIIAAEYIKFKEDVKESSNSLRDILAYSRYDREKLRFVMQRIGLGLSLSKAPGEKVKRLESFISSNQPSVEISDNSAYNDYSYFFYKGYFSKGAAGKKEERA
;
A
#
# COMPACT_ATOMS: atom_id res chain seq x y z
N MET A 1 0.47 25.61 -0.57
CA MET A 1 0.60 24.96 -1.88
C MET A 1 -0.27 23.71 -1.97
N LEU A 2 -0.01 22.66 -1.16
CA LEU A 2 -0.81 21.42 -1.16
C LEU A 2 -2.33 21.63 -1.02
N ALA A 3 -2.79 22.57 -0.18
CA ALA A 3 -4.20 22.91 -0.05
C ALA A 3 -4.84 23.36 -1.38
N PHE A 4 -4.13 24.17 -2.15
CA PHE A 4 -4.57 24.69 -3.45
C PHE A 4 -4.63 23.59 -4.50
N GLU A 5 -3.67 22.66 -4.49
CA GLU A 5 -3.65 21.51 -5.38
C GLU A 5 -4.80 20.54 -5.09
N LEU A 6 -5.06 20.26 -3.81
CA LEU A 6 -6.24 19.48 -3.41
C LEU A 6 -7.53 20.20 -3.84
N TYR A 7 -7.63 21.51 -3.62
CA TYR A 7 -8.76 22.29 -4.08
C TYR A 7 -8.97 22.16 -5.59
N LEU A 8 -7.93 22.35 -6.41
CA LEU A 8 -8.03 22.23 -7.87
C LEU A 8 -8.47 20.83 -8.31
N LYS A 9 -7.97 19.79 -7.63
CA LYS A 9 -8.37 18.39 -7.84
C LYS A 9 -9.84 18.13 -7.54
N ASN A 10 -10.36 18.80 -6.53
CA ASN A 10 -11.63 18.46 -5.91
C ASN A 10 -12.74 19.48 -6.14
N LYS A 11 -12.47 20.61 -6.79
CA LYS A 11 -13.46 21.68 -7.00
C LYS A 11 -14.73 21.19 -7.68
N ASP A 12 -14.60 20.18 -8.55
CA ASP A 12 -15.71 19.55 -9.28
C ASP A 12 -16.19 18.22 -8.64
N PHE A 13 -15.58 17.79 -7.53
CA PHE A 13 -15.96 16.56 -6.84
C PHE A 13 -17.31 16.74 -6.13
N LYS A 14 -18.26 15.87 -6.47
CA LYS A 14 -19.63 15.88 -5.91
C LYS A 14 -19.90 14.76 -4.90
N GLY A 15 -18.91 13.89 -4.64
CA GLY A 15 -19.05 12.79 -3.69
C GLY A 15 -18.80 13.21 -2.24
N GLU A 16 -18.80 12.24 -1.32
CA GLU A 16 -18.51 12.47 0.09
C GLU A 16 -17.08 12.03 0.43
N TYR A 17 -16.35 12.87 1.19
CA TYR A 17 -15.02 12.53 1.69
C TYR A 17 -15.14 11.64 2.93
N VAL A 18 -14.55 10.44 2.88
CA VAL A 18 -14.53 9.51 4.01
C VAL A 18 -13.11 9.22 4.44
N ARG A 19 -12.88 9.13 5.76
CA ARG A 19 -11.57 8.83 6.35
C ARG A 19 -11.08 7.41 6.00
N THR A 20 -11.99 6.45 5.91
CA THR A 20 -11.66 5.05 5.63
C THR A 20 -12.71 4.47 4.67
N PRO A 21 -12.34 4.24 3.41
CA PRO A 21 -13.19 3.52 2.46
C PRO A 21 -13.43 2.10 2.95
N LYS A 22 -14.69 1.66 2.92
CA LYS A 22 -15.09 0.30 3.30
C LYS A 22 -16.40 -0.11 2.63
N PRO A 23 -16.65 -1.43 2.46
CA PRO A 23 -17.94 -1.92 2.02
C PRO A 23 -19.06 -1.55 3.00
N VAL A 24 -20.21 -1.14 2.47
CA VAL A 24 -21.40 -0.80 3.25
C VAL A 24 -22.63 -1.50 2.69
N LYS A 25 -23.49 -1.98 3.58
CA LYS A 25 -24.86 -2.41 3.24
C LYS A 25 -25.85 -1.56 4.03
N LYS A 26 -26.89 -1.06 3.36
CA LYS A 26 -28.01 -0.41 4.05
C LYS A 26 -28.98 -1.44 4.60
N VAL A 27 -29.48 -1.16 5.80
CA VAL A 27 -30.57 -1.89 6.45
C VAL A 27 -31.72 -0.93 6.62
N ILE A 28 -32.79 -1.13 5.85
CA ILE A 28 -33.96 -0.26 5.84
C ILE A 28 -34.98 -0.80 6.85
N MET A 29 -35.38 0.05 7.79
CA MET A 29 -36.30 -0.30 8.86
C MET A 29 -37.74 0.00 8.46
N ARG A 30 -38.56 -1.02 8.21
CA ARG A 30 -40.01 -0.88 8.02
C ARG A 30 -40.71 -1.11 9.37
N GLY A 31 -40.75 -0.05 10.18
CA GLY A 31 -41.08 -0.19 11.61
C GLY A 31 -40.01 -1.01 12.33
N THR A 32 -40.40 -2.08 13.01
CA THR A 32 -39.45 -2.98 13.71
C THR A 32 -38.87 -4.09 12.81
N ARG A 33 -39.23 -4.13 11.52
CA ARG A 33 -38.79 -5.17 10.59
C ARG A 33 -37.63 -4.67 9.72
N PRO A 34 -36.41 -5.20 9.88
CA PRO A 34 -35.29 -4.85 9.03
C PRO A 34 -35.39 -5.54 7.67
N ALA A 35 -35.02 -4.83 6.62
CA ALA A 35 -34.80 -5.37 5.28
C ALA A 35 -33.46 -4.87 4.74
N LEU A 36 -32.68 -5.73 4.08
CA LEU A 36 -31.49 -5.26 3.39
C LEU A 36 -31.86 -4.55 2.10
N ASP A 37 -31.05 -3.57 1.74
CA ASP A 37 -31.11 -2.97 0.41
C ASP A 37 -30.88 -4.04 -0.67
N LYS A 38 -31.77 -4.04 -1.66
CA LYS A 38 -31.85 -5.03 -2.74
C LYS A 38 -31.17 -4.56 -4.01
N LYS A 39 -30.72 -3.31 -4.09
CA LYS A 39 -30.01 -2.81 -5.26
C LYS A 39 -28.75 -3.64 -5.48
N ALA A 40 -28.49 -3.95 -6.75
CA ALA A 40 -27.29 -4.62 -7.17
C ALA A 40 -26.09 -3.66 -7.15
N LEU A 41 -24.87 -4.19 -7.13
CA LEU A 41 -23.65 -3.40 -6.93
C LEU A 41 -23.40 -2.40 -8.07
N ASP A 42 -23.72 -2.79 -9.31
CA ASP A 42 -23.64 -1.99 -10.53
C ASP A 42 -24.46 -0.69 -10.45
N GLN A 43 -25.53 -0.68 -9.65
CA GLN A 43 -26.39 0.50 -9.46
C GLN A 43 -25.76 1.61 -8.60
N TYR A 44 -24.62 1.37 -7.95
CA TYR A 44 -23.95 2.35 -7.08
C TYR A 44 -22.68 2.98 -7.66
N SER A 45 -22.28 2.57 -8.87
CA SER A 45 -21.21 3.18 -9.67
C SER A 45 -19.76 3.03 -9.14
N ASP A 46 -19.54 2.59 -7.89
CA ASP A 46 -18.20 2.55 -7.26
C ASP A 46 -17.93 1.23 -6.49
N THR A 47 -16.79 0.61 -6.80
CA THR A 47 -16.23 -0.56 -6.08
C THR A 47 -14.79 -0.30 -5.65
N LEU A 48 -14.41 -0.82 -4.49
CA LEU A 48 -13.06 -0.79 -3.95
C LEU A 48 -12.32 -2.06 -4.39
N GLU A 49 -11.25 -1.89 -5.17
CA GLU A 49 -10.51 -3.01 -5.77
C GLU A 49 -10.04 -4.06 -4.75
N ASP A 50 -9.67 -3.63 -3.54
CA ASP A 50 -9.20 -4.52 -2.46
C ASP A 50 -10.33 -5.31 -1.78
N TYR A 51 -11.58 -4.92 -2.01
CA TYR A 51 -12.77 -5.56 -1.44
C TYR A 51 -13.71 -6.13 -2.51
N LYS A 52 -13.32 -6.05 -3.79
CA LYS A 52 -14.21 -6.29 -4.93
C LYS A 52 -15.00 -7.59 -4.83
N SER A 53 -14.34 -8.72 -4.55
CA SER A 53 -15.03 -10.01 -4.40
C SER A 53 -16.02 -10.03 -3.24
N PHE A 54 -15.68 -9.44 -2.10
CA PHE A 54 -16.60 -9.31 -0.96
C PHE A 54 -17.79 -8.38 -1.28
N GLN A 55 -17.53 -7.28 -1.99
CA GLN A 55 -18.56 -6.34 -2.41
C GLN A 55 -19.52 -6.95 -3.42
N GLU A 56 -19.02 -7.71 -4.39
CA GLU A 56 -19.81 -8.44 -5.38
C GLU A 56 -20.66 -9.51 -4.69
N LEU A 57 -20.04 -10.33 -3.84
CA LEU A 57 -20.70 -11.45 -3.17
C LEU A 57 -21.89 -11.02 -2.32
N PHE A 58 -21.77 -9.90 -1.61
CA PHE A 58 -22.81 -9.42 -0.68
C PHE A 58 -23.56 -8.18 -1.19
N SER A 59 -23.27 -7.73 -2.41
CA SER A 59 -23.79 -6.49 -3.02
C SER A 59 -23.63 -5.29 -2.08
N MET A 60 -22.38 -5.03 -1.68
CA MET A 60 -21.99 -3.99 -0.72
C MET A 60 -21.15 -2.89 -1.38
N PRO A 61 -21.74 -1.78 -1.84
CA PRO A 61 -20.98 -0.67 -2.42
C PRO A 61 -20.00 -0.03 -1.44
N ALA A 62 -19.08 0.78 -1.98
CA ALA A 62 -18.16 1.57 -1.16
C ALA A 62 -18.92 2.68 -0.42
N ASN A 63 -18.57 3.00 0.83
CA ASN A 63 -19.13 4.17 1.54
C ASN A 63 -18.86 5.54 0.88
N THR A 64 -18.03 5.60 -0.15
CA THR A 64 -17.79 6.78 -1.00
C THR A 64 -18.76 6.89 -2.18
N ALA A 65 -19.53 5.84 -2.48
CA ALA A 65 -20.38 5.79 -3.66
C ALA A 65 -21.50 6.83 -3.59
N ALA A 66 -21.58 7.72 -4.57
CA ALA A 66 -22.60 8.78 -4.61
C ALA A 66 -24.03 8.22 -4.56
N GLY A 67 -24.28 7.10 -5.26
CA GLY A 67 -25.58 6.42 -5.29
C GLY A 67 -26.05 5.86 -3.92
N LEU A 68 -25.19 5.83 -2.90
CA LEU A 68 -25.61 5.50 -1.54
C LEU A 68 -26.44 6.61 -0.91
N GLY A 69 -26.29 7.88 -1.28
CA GLY A 69 -27.01 8.98 -0.61
C GLY A 69 -26.82 9.01 0.92
N LEU A 70 -25.65 8.59 1.41
CA LEU A 70 -25.28 8.56 2.83
C LEU A 70 -24.27 9.67 3.12
N LYS A 71 -24.73 10.92 3.24
CA LYS A 71 -23.86 12.06 3.55
C LYS A 71 -23.26 11.93 4.94
N PHE A 72 -21.97 12.19 5.11
CA PHE A 72 -21.35 12.13 6.44
C PHE A 72 -20.28 13.20 6.59
N ARG A 73 -20.54 14.12 7.52
CA ARG A 73 -19.59 15.15 7.93
C ARG A 73 -19.20 14.96 9.38
N ALA A 74 -17.91 14.71 9.59
CA ALA A 74 -17.29 14.68 10.91
C ALA A 74 -16.26 15.81 11.00
N ASN A 75 -16.47 16.70 11.96
CA ASN A 75 -15.61 17.85 12.22
C ASN A 75 -14.59 17.55 13.33
N SER A 76 -14.59 16.32 13.86
CA SER A 76 -13.60 15.81 14.81
C SER A 76 -13.77 14.30 14.96
N PRO A 77 -12.77 13.58 15.50
CA PRO A 77 -12.92 12.18 15.90
C PRO A 77 -14.05 11.92 16.91
N ASN A 78 -14.51 12.98 17.60
CA ASN A 78 -15.56 12.91 18.62
C ASN A 78 -16.93 13.39 18.10
N SER A 79 -17.03 13.81 16.84
CA SER A 79 -18.30 14.25 16.25
C SER A 79 -19.30 13.10 16.26
N PRO A 80 -20.53 13.32 16.72
CA PRO A 80 -21.54 12.27 16.75
C PRO A 80 -21.88 11.85 15.31
N PRO A 81 -21.84 10.55 14.96
CA PRO A 81 -22.28 10.09 13.65
C PRO A 81 -23.79 10.30 13.45
N PRO A 82 -24.27 10.53 12.22
CA PRO A 82 -25.69 10.60 11.92
C PRO A 82 -26.37 9.22 11.91
N TYR A 83 -25.60 8.17 11.69
CA TYR A 83 -26.13 6.84 11.40
C TYR A 83 -26.02 5.89 12.58
N VAL A 84 -27.04 5.04 12.74
CA VAL A 84 -26.92 3.80 13.50
C VAL A 84 -26.08 2.82 12.69
N GLU A 85 -24.82 2.66 13.09
CA GLU A 85 -23.84 1.81 12.40
C GLU A 85 -23.55 0.53 13.21
N LEU A 86 -23.69 -0.63 12.56
CA LEU A 86 -23.17 -1.90 13.07
C LEU A 86 -21.85 -2.18 12.36
N TYR A 87 -20.78 -2.31 13.14
CA TYR A 87 -19.44 -2.58 12.64
C TYR A 87 -19.29 -4.06 12.33
N GLY A 88 -19.01 -4.35 11.06
CA GLY A 88 -18.83 -5.69 10.56
C GLY A 88 -17.38 -6.06 10.35
N GLN A 89 -17.07 -7.34 10.59
CA GLN A 89 -15.76 -7.89 10.28
C GLN A 89 -15.91 -9.28 9.68
N PHE A 90 -15.25 -9.50 8.54
CA PHE A 90 -14.99 -10.81 8.00
C PHE A 90 -13.55 -11.21 8.35
N LEU A 91 -13.38 -12.45 8.79
CA LEU A 91 -12.09 -13.05 9.11
C LEU A 91 -12.01 -14.41 8.45
N ASN A 92 -10.96 -14.64 7.66
CA ASN A 92 -10.63 -15.95 7.13
C ASN A 92 -9.44 -16.52 7.91
N ASN A 93 -9.75 -17.36 8.91
CA ASN A 93 -8.80 -17.93 9.85
C ASN A 93 -8.59 -19.43 9.58
N LYS A 94 -7.57 -20.05 10.20
CA LYS A 94 -7.35 -21.51 10.12
C LYS A 94 -8.58 -22.33 10.53
N SER A 95 -9.39 -21.82 11.45
CA SER A 95 -10.63 -22.46 11.93
C SER A 95 -11.80 -22.34 10.94
N GLY A 96 -11.66 -21.52 9.91
CA GLY A 96 -12.70 -21.22 8.94
C GLY A 96 -13.04 -19.72 8.84
N PRO A 97 -13.85 -19.36 7.83
CA PRO A 97 -14.29 -17.99 7.64
C PRO A 97 -15.44 -17.64 8.59
N THR A 98 -15.35 -16.48 9.22
CA THR A 98 -16.36 -15.95 10.14
C THR A 98 -16.76 -14.54 9.76
N ILE A 99 -18.03 -14.21 9.98
CA ILE A 99 -18.56 -12.85 9.91
C ILE A 99 -19.08 -12.45 11.27
N SER A 100 -18.63 -11.31 11.77
CA SER A 100 -19.14 -10.71 13.00
C SER A 100 -19.75 -9.34 12.75
N LEU A 101 -20.74 -8.98 13.58
CA LEU A 101 -21.38 -7.68 13.65
C LEU A 101 -21.32 -7.21 15.10
N THR A 102 -20.95 -5.96 15.31
CA THR A 102 -20.81 -5.36 16.64
C THR A 102 -21.39 -3.96 16.71
N ILE A 103 -21.94 -3.59 17.86
CA ILE A 103 -22.35 -2.22 18.16
C ILE A 103 -22.16 -1.93 19.65
N GLY A 104 -21.71 -0.72 20.01
CA GLY A 104 -21.35 -0.35 21.37
C GLY A 104 -19.87 -0.56 21.70
N LYS A 105 -19.49 -0.33 22.95
CA LYS A 105 -18.10 -0.46 23.45
C LYS A 105 -18.06 -1.23 24.76
N GLY A 106 -17.00 -2.02 24.96
CA GLY A 106 -16.73 -2.74 26.21
C GLY A 106 -17.83 -3.74 26.58
N THR A 107 -18.15 -3.83 27.87
CA THR A 107 -19.17 -4.75 28.41
C THR A 107 -20.61 -4.44 27.96
N ALA A 108 -20.84 -3.27 27.39
CA ALA A 108 -22.12 -2.82 26.86
C ALA A 108 -22.21 -2.94 25.32
N SER A 109 -21.45 -3.85 24.71
CA SER A 109 -21.52 -4.13 23.27
C SER A 109 -22.46 -5.29 22.94
N PHE A 110 -23.14 -5.21 21.81
CA PHE A 110 -23.79 -6.37 21.20
C PHE A 110 -22.87 -6.99 20.17
N VAL A 111 -22.88 -8.31 20.11
CA VAL A 111 -22.04 -9.10 19.20
C VAL A 111 -22.90 -10.18 18.54
N GLY A 112 -22.88 -10.23 17.22
CA GLY A 112 -23.42 -11.33 16.43
C GLY A 112 -22.30 -11.96 15.63
N GLU A 113 -22.20 -13.28 15.62
CA GLU A 113 -21.19 -14.04 14.88
C GLU A 113 -21.86 -15.13 14.06
N LEU A 114 -21.39 -15.31 12.82
CA LEU A 114 -21.76 -16.39 11.92
C LEU A 114 -20.48 -17.11 11.50
N ASP A 115 -20.40 -18.39 11.82
CA ASP A 115 -19.40 -19.29 11.28
C ASP A 115 -19.90 -19.81 9.93
N LEU A 116 -19.14 -19.57 8.85
CA LEU A 116 -19.57 -19.86 7.49
C LEU A 116 -19.38 -21.33 7.09
N ASN A 117 -18.53 -22.06 7.81
CA ASN A 117 -18.33 -23.49 7.61
C ASN A 117 -19.48 -24.29 8.23
N THR A 118 -19.73 -24.06 9.51
CA THR A 118 -20.77 -24.76 10.27
C THR A 118 -22.16 -24.16 10.08
N LYS A 119 -22.23 -22.96 9.49
CA LYS A 119 -23.44 -22.13 9.35
C LYS A 119 -24.10 -21.76 10.68
N LYS A 120 -23.45 -22.02 11.82
CA LYS A 120 -23.98 -21.71 13.15
C LYS A 120 -23.84 -20.21 13.43
N GLU A 121 -24.91 -19.61 13.97
CA GLU A 121 -24.89 -18.23 14.44
C GLU A 121 -24.93 -18.17 15.96
N ARG A 122 -24.26 -17.16 16.51
CA ARG A 122 -24.30 -16.80 17.93
C ARG A 122 -24.61 -15.32 18.03
N ILE A 123 -25.65 -14.95 18.76
CA ILE A 123 -26.02 -13.54 18.97
C ILE A 123 -26.06 -13.28 20.48
N ALA A 124 -25.17 -12.41 20.95
CA ALA A 124 -25.10 -11.93 22.32
C ALA A 124 -25.49 -10.45 22.35
N ALA A 125 -26.72 -10.17 22.79
CA ALA A 125 -27.23 -8.81 22.95
C ALA A 125 -28.12 -8.73 24.20
N LYS A 126 -27.80 -7.84 25.14
CA LYS A 126 -28.54 -7.65 26.40
C LYS A 126 -28.94 -6.19 26.58
N ASN A 127 -30.16 -5.93 27.04
CA ASN A 127 -30.64 -4.57 27.31
C ASN A 127 -30.60 -3.67 26.05
N SER A 128 -29.97 -2.51 26.14
CA SER A 128 -29.87 -1.50 25.09
C SER A 128 -28.49 -0.85 25.11
N VAL A 129 -27.98 -0.46 23.94
CA VAL A 129 -26.72 0.31 23.80
C VAL A 129 -27.05 1.79 23.65
N GLN A 130 -26.41 2.64 24.45
CA GLN A 130 -26.48 4.08 24.23
C GLN A 130 -25.64 4.46 23.00
N LEU A 131 -26.26 5.12 22.02
CA LEU A 131 -25.55 5.64 20.86
C LEU A 131 -25.39 7.15 20.97
N LYS A 132 -24.24 7.64 20.51
CA LYS A 132 -23.96 9.07 20.35
C LYS A 132 -24.28 9.41 18.89
N ILE A 133 -25.49 9.91 18.63
CA ILE A 133 -25.96 10.23 17.28
C ILE A 133 -26.24 11.73 17.16
N ASP A 134 -25.96 12.30 15.98
CA ASP A 134 -26.27 13.69 15.67
C ASP A 134 -27.80 13.89 15.66
N LYS A 135 -28.26 14.86 16.45
CA LYS A 135 -29.69 15.09 16.66
C LYS A 135 -30.26 16.24 15.82
N GLU A 136 -29.42 16.96 15.08
CA GLU A 136 -29.77 18.30 14.59
C GLU A 136 -29.53 18.45 13.08
N ARG A 137 -28.38 17.97 12.59
CA ARG A 137 -27.84 18.43 11.30
C ARG A 137 -28.21 17.58 10.10
N TYR A 138 -28.90 16.46 10.31
CA TYR A 138 -29.18 15.48 9.26
C TYR A 138 -30.67 15.29 9.05
N PHE A 139 -31.09 15.20 7.78
CA PHE A 139 -32.49 15.19 7.39
C PHE A 139 -32.78 14.09 6.36
N VAL A 140 -33.99 13.55 6.39
CA VAL A 140 -34.49 12.59 5.40
C VAL A 140 -35.90 13.00 4.99
N SER A 141 -36.10 13.22 3.69
CA SER A 141 -37.36 13.77 3.15
C SER A 141 -37.82 15.04 3.89
N GLY A 142 -36.87 15.95 4.15
CA GLY A 142 -37.12 17.22 4.85
C GLY A 142 -37.35 17.14 6.37
N LYS A 143 -37.33 15.94 6.99
CA LYS A 143 -37.49 15.75 8.44
C LYS A 143 -36.18 15.40 9.11
N ASN A 144 -35.97 15.84 10.35
CA ASN A 144 -34.78 15.50 11.12
C ASN A 144 -34.62 13.96 11.24
N LEU A 145 -33.41 13.47 10.96
CA LEU A 145 -33.10 12.04 10.89
C LEU A 145 -33.18 11.36 12.27
N TYR A 146 -32.77 12.04 13.35
CA TYR A 146 -32.87 11.49 14.70
C TYR A 146 -34.32 11.31 15.12
N ASP A 147 -35.16 12.31 14.87
CA ASP A 147 -36.60 12.20 15.14
C ASP A 147 -37.23 11.07 14.32
N GLU A 148 -36.78 10.88 13.08
CA GLU A 148 -37.22 9.78 12.24
C GLU A 148 -36.81 8.40 12.80
N TYR A 149 -35.60 8.28 13.36
CA TYR A 149 -35.16 7.08 14.06
C TYR A 149 -36.03 6.77 15.29
N VAL A 150 -36.38 7.80 16.07
CA VAL A 150 -37.27 7.66 17.24
C VAL A 150 -38.67 7.26 16.80
N ARG A 151 -39.22 7.95 15.78
CA ARG A 151 -40.56 7.70 15.22
C ARG A 151 -40.67 6.28 14.64
N SER A 152 -39.62 5.83 13.95
CA SER A 152 -39.54 4.49 13.37
C SER A 152 -39.19 3.41 14.39
N LYS A 153 -39.07 3.77 15.68
CA LYS A 153 -38.73 2.88 16.80
C LYS A 153 -37.37 2.18 16.65
N VAL A 154 -36.46 2.78 15.88
CA VAL A 154 -35.07 2.30 15.74
C VAL A 154 -34.26 2.68 16.98
N LEU A 155 -34.49 3.89 17.49
CA LEU A 155 -33.92 4.39 18.74
C LEU A 155 -35.02 4.74 19.74
N THR A 156 -34.69 4.72 21.02
CA THR A 156 -35.51 5.37 22.05
C THR A 156 -35.31 6.89 22.03
N LYS A 157 -36.20 7.64 22.68
CA LYS A 157 -36.04 9.11 22.85
C LYS A 157 -34.68 9.49 23.47
N ASP A 158 -34.16 8.62 24.34
CA ASP A 158 -32.85 8.80 24.99
C ASP A 158 -31.67 8.40 24.09
N GLY A 159 -31.89 7.95 22.84
CA GLY A 159 -30.84 7.54 21.91
C GLY A 159 -30.32 6.13 22.13
N LYS A 160 -31.11 5.24 22.75
CA LYS A 160 -30.72 3.85 23.00
C LYS A 160 -31.19 2.92 21.88
N PHE A 161 -30.30 2.03 21.45
CA PHE A 161 -30.56 0.98 20.47
C PHE A 161 -30.83 -0.36 21.16
N LYS A 162 -31.95 -1.02 20.84
CA LYS A 162 -32.44 -2.20 21.57
C LYS A 162 -31.86 -3.53 21.06
N SER A 163 -31.61 -4.48 21.96
CA SER A 163 -31.11 -5.83 21.65
C SER A 163 -32.00 -6.62 20.68
N VAL A 164 -33.32 -6.43 20.76
CA VAL A 164 -34.28 -7.09 19.87
C VAL A 164 -34.05 -6.69 18.42
N LEU A 165 -33.83 -5.39 18.15
CA LEU A 165 -33.55 -4.89 16.80
C LEU A 165 -32.22 -5.42 16.29
N PHE A 166 -31.18 -5.41 17.14
CA PHE A 166 -29.89 -6.00 16.79
C PHE A 166 -30.03 -7.46 16.36
N THR A 167 -30.74 -8.27 17.16
CA THR A 167 -30.99 -9.68 16.85
C THR A 167 -31.71 -9.85 15.51
N SER A 168 -32.75 -9.04 15.25
CA SER A 168 -33.48 -9.09 13.98
C SER A 168 -32.60 -8.72 12.78
N ILE A 169 -31.75 -7.69 12.91
CA ILE A 169 -30.84 -7.26 11.84
C ILE A 169 -29.79 -8.35 11.56
N CYS A 170 -29.17 -8.90 12.61
CA CYS A 170 -28.22 -10.00 12.49
C CYS A 170 -28.84 -11.20 11.76
N LYS A 171 -30.05 -11.62 12.13
CA LYS A 171 -30.74 -12.74 11.47
C LYS A 171 -30.98 -12.48 9.98
N VAL A 172 -31.43 -11.28 9.62
CA VAL A 172 -31.67 -10.92 8.21
C VAL A 172 -30.35 -10.88 7.44
N PHE A 173 -29.30 -10.29 8.01
CA PHE A 173 -28.00 -10.21 7.36
C PHE A 173 -27.31 -11.57 7.26
N PHE A 174 -27.30 -12.39 8.31
CA PHE A 174 -26.74 -13.74 8.27
C PHE A 174 -27.48 -14.66 7.32
N LYS A 175 -28.80 -14.51 7.17
CA LYS A 175 -29.55 -15.20 6.12
C LYS A 175 -29.06 -14.81 4.73
N HIS A 176 -28.89 -13.50 4.47
CA HIS A 176 -28.33 -13.00 3.20
C HIS A 176 -26.92 -13.52 2.93
N VAL A 177 -26.06 -13.50 3.96
CA VAL A 177 -24.71 -14.05 3.85
C VAL A 177 -24.75 -15.53 3.49
N ARG A 178 -25.54 -16.34 4.21
CA ARG A 178 -25.67 -17.79 3.93
C ARG A 178 -26.18 -18.09 2.52
N SER A 179 -27.06 -17.25 1.97
CA SER A 179 -27.63 -17.49 0.64
C SER A 179 -26.69 -17.11 -0.50
N HIS A 180 -25.69 -16.26 -0.24
CA HIS A 180 -24.73 -15.82 -1.25
C HIS A 180 -23.34 -16.42 -1.04
N TRP A 181 -23.04 -16.93 0.16
CA TRP A 181 -21.72 -17.46 0.49
C TRP A 181 -21.31 -18.61 -0.44
N LYS A 182 -20.11 -18.50 -0.99
CA LYS A 182 -19.43 -19.54 -1.76
C LYS A 182 -18.05 -19.76 -1.18
N VAL A 183 -17.75 -21.03 -0.88
CA VAL A 183 -16.45 -21.47 -0.40
C VAL A 183 -15.46 -21.14 -1.52
N ASP A 184 -14.46 -20.29 -1.24
CA ASP A 184 -13.33 -19.91 -2.10
C ASP A 184 -13.38 -18.59 -2.92
N GLU A 185 -14.41 -17.73 -2.79
CA GLU A 185 -14.44 -16.46 -3.56
C GLU A 185 -13.70 -15.27 -2.91
N ILE A 186 -13.43 -15.29 -1.60
CA ILE A 186 -12.78 -14.17 -0.89
C ILE A 186 -11.34 -14.52 -0.49
N GLN A 187 -10.38 -13.87 -1.16
CA GLN A 187 -8.94 -14.06 -0.93
C GLN A 187 -8.41 -13.31 0.31
N ASN A 188 -9.12 -12.27 0.77
CA ASN A 188 -8.66 -11.44 1.88
C ASN A 188 -8.77 -12.18 3.23
N LYS A 189 -7.71 -12.12 4.05
CA LYS A 189 -7.73 -12.67 5.42
C LYS A 189 -8.64 -11.90 6.38
N LYS A 190 -8.81 -10.59 6.16
CA LYS A 190 -9.63 -9.73 7.02
C LYS A 190 -10.25 -8.61 6.19
N ILE A 191 -11.55 -8.39 6.35
CA ILE A 191 -12.28 -7.27 5.75
C ILE A 191 -13.10 -6.60 6.85
N SER A 192 -13.02 -5.28 6.94
CA SER A 192 -13.91 -4.47 7.77
C SER A 192 -14.98 -3.85 6.89
N PHE A 193 -16.23 -3.92 7.33
CA PHE A 193 -17.39 -3.39 6.61
C PHE A 193 -18.38 -2.79 7.60
N SER A 194 -19.46 -2.17 7.09
CA SER A 194 -20.52 -1.66 7.96
C SER A 194 -21.92 -1.94 7.46
N LEU A 195 -22.84 -2.13 8.41
CA LEU A 195 -24.28 -2.07 8.14
C LEU A 195 -24.81 -0.73 8.64
N ILE A 196 -25.36 0.07 7.73
CA ILE A 196 -25.95 1.36 8.04
C ILE A 196 -27.46 1.20 8.14
N VAL A 197 -27.99 1.36 9.35
CA VAL A 197 -29.42 1.22 9.62
C VAL A 197 -30.10 2.55 9.35
N LEU A 198 -31.08 2.56 8.46
CA LEU A 198 -31.85 3.74 8.09
C LEU A 198 -33.34 3.53 8.37
N PRO A 199 -34.07 4.57 8.78
CA PRO A 199 -35.52 4.47 8.95
C PRO A 199 -36.27 4.38 7.61
N LYS A 200 -35.67 4.89 6.52
CA LYS A 200 -36.25 4.88 5.16
C LYS A 200 -35.16 4.75 4.11
N ASP A 201 -35.52 4.24 2.93
CA ASP A 201 -34.62 4.17 1.77
C ASP A 201 -34.70 5.45 0.94
N VAL A 202 -34.12 6.53 1.46
CA VAL A 202 -34.07 7.85 0.81
C VAL A 202 -32.67 8.44 1.05
N GLU A 203 -32.25 9.36 0.20
CA GLU A 203 -31.05 10.16 0.42
C GLU A 203 -31.14 10.94 1.74
N VAL A 204 -30.01 11.00 2.45
CA VAL A 204 -29.86 11.78 3.67
C VAL A 204 -29.18 13.09 3.33
N GLU A 205 -29.85 14.18 3.68
CA GLU A 205 -29.36 15.54 3.54
C GLU A 205 -28.59 15.95 4.81
N TYR A 206 -27.54 16.75 4.63
CA TYR A 206 -26.88 17.47 5.71
C TYR A 206 -27.19 18.96 5.56
N ARG A 207 -27.58 19.62 6.65
CA ARG A 207 -27.79 21.06 6.72
C ARG A 207 -26.82 21.64 7.73
N SER A 208 -25.93 22.53 7.28
CA SER A 208 -25.10 23.30 8.22
C SER A 208 -25.95 24.36 8.91
N ALA A 209 -25.64 24.67 10.17
CA ALA A 209 -26.29 25.76 10.90
C ALA A 209 -26.13 27.13 10.21
N ASP A 210 -25.15 27.27 9.32
CA ASP A 210 -24.75 28.53 8.69
C ASP A 210 -25.30 28.75 7.25
N GLU A 211 -26.40 28.10 6.83
CA GLU A 211 -26.99 28.40 5.50
C GLU A 211 -27.72 29.77 5.42
N GLU A 212 -27.73 30.53 6.53
CA GLU A 212 -28.03 31.97 6.54
C GLU A 212 -26.75 32.80 6.75
N ASP A 213 -25.79 32.71 5.81
CA ASP A 213 -24.57 33.54 5.84
C ASP A 213 -24.91 35.01 5.49
N VAL A 214 -25.22 35.80 6.52
CA VAL A 214 -25.38 37.26 6.45
C VAL A 214 -23.99 37.91 6.50
N GLY A 215 -23.40 38.18 5.33
CA GLY A 215 -22.07 38.80 5.22
C GLY A 215 -21.80 39.46 3.87
N THR A 216 -20.92 40.46 3.85
CA THR A 216 -20.38 41.07 2.63
C THR A 216 -19.56 40.06 1.86
N SER A 217 -19.77 39.97 0.53
CA SER A 217 -19.03 39.02 -0.29
C SER A 217 -17.55 39.41 -0.38
N PHE A 218 -16.65 38.43 -0.25
CA PHE A 218 -15.21 38.59 -0.44
C PHE A 218 -14.66 37.57 -1.44
N ILE A 219 -13.43 37.77 -1.90
CA ILE A 219 -12.69 36.78 -2.70
C ILE A 219 -11.79 35.99 -1.75
N ASP A 220 -11.96 34.68 -1.72
CA ASP A 220 -11.16 33.81 -0.87
C ASP A 220 -9.76 33.55 -1.45
N SER A 221 -8.88 32.93 -0.68
CA SER A 221 -7.50 32.59 -1.06
C SER A 221 -7.39 31.60 -2.21
N PHE A 222 -8.50 31.03 -2.69
CA PHE A 222 -8.56 30.18 -3.87
C PHE A 222 -9.15 30.93 -5.09
N GLY A 223 -9.49 32.20 -4.94
CA GLY A 223 -10.06 33.05 -6.00
C GLY A 223 -11.59 32.96 -6.12
N ASN A 224 -12.28 32.28 -5.20
CA ASN A 224 -13.73 32.12 -5.25
C ASN A 224 -14.45 33.22 -4.49
N LYS A 225 -15.61 33.63 -4.99
CA LYS A 225 -16.49 34.55 -4.26
C LYS A 225 -17.16 33.80 -3.11
N ALA A 226 -16.90 34.24 -1.88
CA ALA A 226 -17.45 33.66 -0.66
C ALA A 226 -18.28 34.71 0.11
N LYS A 227 -19.24 34.24 0.92
CA LYS A 227 -20.06 35.07 1.82
C LYS A 227 -19.78 34.83 3.30
N GLY A 228 -19.12 33.72 3.62
CA GLY A 228 -18.70 33.35 4.97
C GLY A 228 -17.36 32.60 4.95
N TYR A 229 -16.60 32.77 6.02
CA TYR A 229 -15.36 32.04 6.24
C TYR A 229 -15.67 30.60 6.65
N ALA A 230 -14.75 29.69 6.35
CA ALA A 230 -14.82 28.34 6.91
C ALA A 230 -14.75 28.42 8.44
N LYS A 231 -15.41 27.49 9.11
CA LYS A 231 -15.40 27.35 10.58
C LYS A 231 -15.12 25.93 11.03
N GLU A 232 -15.28 24.97 10.11
CA GLU A 232 -15.18 23.54 10.37
C GLU A 232 -13.76 23.02 10.06
N THR A 233 -13.38 21.90 10.66
CA THR A 233 -12.13 21.20 10.32
C THR A 233 -12.27 20.45 9.00
N THR A 234 -11.15 20.19 8.32
CA THR A 234 -11.16 19.30 7.16
C THR A 234 -11.35 17.85 7.60
N ILE A 235 -11.96 17.01 6.76
CA ILE A 235 -12.29 15.62 7.12
C ILE A 235 -11.04 14.73 7.04
N THR A 236 -10.22 14.93 6.00
CA THR A 236 -9.05 14.07 5.73
C THR A 236 -7.73 14.83 5.60
N ALA A 237 -7.75 16.15 5.40
CA ALA A 237 -6.56 16.98 5.15
C ALA A 237 -6.12 17.80 6.39
N LYS A 238 -5.72 17.11 7.46
CA LYS A 238 -5.41 17.74 8.77
C LYS A 238 -4.38 18.88 8.75
N PHE A 239 -3.52 18.96 7.73
CA PHE A 239 -2.50 20.02 7.60
C PHE A 239 -3.08 21.43 7.38
N LEU A 240 -4.37 21.55 7.04
CA LEU A 240 -5.07 22.84 6.92
C LEU A 240 -6.31 22.83 7.82
N SER A 241 -6.09 22.55 9.11
CA SER A 241 -7.16 22.41 10.08
C SER A 241 -6.80 23.10 11.39
N TYR A 242 -7.72 23.89 11.93
CA TYR A 242 -7.49 24.64 13.18
C TYR A 242 -7.33 23.71 14.41
N ASP A 243 -7.80 22.46 14.31
CA ASP A 243 -7.66 21.43 15.35
C ASP A 243 -6.32 20.66 15.26
N ASP A 244 -5.45 20.99 14.30
CA ASP A 244 -4.08 20.49 14.31
C ASP A 244 -3.30 21.19 15.45
N PRO A 245 -2.65 20.43 16.35
CA PRO A 245 -1.85 20.98 17.45
C PRO A 245 -0.78 22.00 17.02
N ALA A 246 -0.32 21.94 15.76
CA ALA A 246 0.62 22.91 15.22
C ALA A 246 0.03 24.32 15.04
N PHE A 247 -1.29 24.44 14.87
CA PHE A 247 -1.98 25.70 14.64
C PHE A 247 -2.85 26.14 15.84
N SER A 248 -3.27 25.19 16.69
CA SER A 248 -4.15 25.45 17.83
C SER A 248 -3.53 26.32 18.93
N ILE A 249 -2.21 26.54 18.94
CA ILE A 249 -1.53 27.41 19.92
C ILE A 249 -1.90 28.89 19.70
N ASN A 250 -2.18 29.29 18.45
CA ASN A 250 -2.35 30.69 18.07
C ASN A 250 -3.79 31.06 17.67
N CYS A 251 -4.74 30.12 17.68
CA CYS A 251 -6.13 30.36 17.27
C CYS A 251 -7.10 29.69 18.25
N THR A 252 -8.01 30.48 18.82
CA THR A 252 -8.98 30.04 19.84
C THR A 252 -10.25 29.43 19.23
N ASP A 253 -10.57 29.77 17.98
CA ASP A 253 -11.74 29.30 17.25
C ASP A 253 -11.45 29.12 15.75
N GLY A 254 -12.22 28.24 15.11
CA GLY A 254 -12.00 27.87 13.71
C GLY A 254 -12.27 29.00 12.72
N GLU A 255 -13.27 29.85 12.98
CA GLU A 255 -13.60 30.95 12.06
C GLU A 255 -12.45 31.96 11.99
N SER A 256 -11.89 32.34 13.15
CA SER A 256 -10.72 33.23 13.23
C SER A 256 -9.52 32.66 12.47
N PHE A 257 -9.26 31.35 12.59
CA PHE A 257 -8.18 30.68 11.87
C PHE A 257 -8.35 30.79 10.34
N TYR A 258 -9.52 30.43 9.80
CA TYR A 258 -9.73 30.47 8.36
C TYR A 258 -9.94 31.88 7.82
N ARG A 259 -10.41 32.82 8.66
CA ARG A 259 -10.44 34.25 8.33
C ARG A 259 -9.03 34.79 8.10
N ASN A 260 -8.07 34.43 8.95
CA ASN A 260 -6.66 34.82 8.77
C ASN A 260 -6.06 34.24 7.48
N LEU A 261 -6.53 33.08 7.05
CA LEU A 261 -6.14 32.46 5.78
C LEU A 261 -7.03 32.91 4.60
N ALA A 262 -8.01 33.77 4.83
CA ALA A 262 -9.06 34.17 3.89
C ALA A 262 -9.71 32.99 3.15
N ILE A 263 -10.05 31.89 3.84
CA ILE A 263 -10.64 30.69 3.23
C ILE A 263 -12.16 30.69 3.39
N GLY A 264 -12.88 30.65 2.27
CA GLY A 264 -14.33 30.51 2.25
C GLY A 264 -14.79 29.07 2.54
N ALA A 265 -16.00 28.94 3.10
CA ALA A 265 -16.57 27.63 3.46
C ALA A 265 -16.74 26.68 2.26
N GLY A 266 -16.98 27.21 1.05
CA GLY A 266 -17.09 26.42 -0.18
C GLY A 266 -15.76 25.78 -0.57
N SER A 267 -14.70 26.59 -0.71
CA SER A 267 -13.36 26.11 -1.09
C SER A 267 -12.77 25.16 -0.06
N HIS A 268 -13.00 25.43 1.24
CA HIS A 268 -12.57 24.56 2.33
C HIS A 268 -13.05 23.11 2.17
N ARG A 269 -14.30 22.90 1.72
CA ARG A 269 -14.86 21.56 1.49
C ARG A 269 -14.10 20.78 0.41
N SER A 270 -13.51 21.46 -0.56
CA SER A 270 -12.69 20.86 -1.61
C SER A 270 -11.23 20.61 -1.19
N VAL A 271 -10.79 21.08 -0.01
CA VAL A 271 -9.45 20.79 0.51
C VAL A 271 -9.48 19.51 1.34
N ASN A 272 -9.73 18.36 0.69
CA ASN A 272 -9.71 17.05 1.33
C ASN A 272 -8.92 16.03 0.50
N ILE A 273 -8.27 15.10 1.17
CA ILE A 273 -7.70 13.93 0.51
C ILE A 273 -8.81 12.91 0.27
N ASN A 274 -9.05 12.57 -0.99
CA ASN A 274 -9.92 11.46 -1.33
C ASN A 274 -9.15 10.14 -1.16
N ALA A 275 -9.63 9.27 -0.27
CA ALA A 275 -9.00 7.99 -0.03
C ALA A 275 -9.05 7.04 -1.23
N ALA A 276 -9.96 7.26 -2.20
CA ALA A 276 -9.96 6.54 -3.47
C ALA A 276 -8.76 6.90 -4.37
N ASP A 277 -8.17 8.08 -4.18
CA ASP A 277 -7.00 8.55 -4.93
C ASP A 277 -5.67 8.20 -4.23
N ALA A 278 -5.73 7.56 -3.06
CA ALA A 278 -4.57 7.19 -2.27
C ALA A 278 -4.09 5.77 -2.62
N PHE A 279 -2.85 5.69 -3.10
CA PHE A 279 -2.16 4.46 -3.46
C PHE A 279 -1.35 4.00 -2.25
N ARG A 280 -1.71 2.85 -1.69
CA ARG A 280 -0.94 2.26 -0.59
C ARG A 280 0.23 1.46 -1.17
N ILE A 281 1.41 2.05 -1.17
CA ILE A 281 2.64 1.41 -1.64
C ILE A 281 3.59 1.29 -0.46
N SER A 282 3.91 0.05 -0.10
CA SER A 282 4.99 -0.26 0.86
C SER A 282 4.78 0.32 2.26
N GLY A 283 3.52 0.43 2.67
CA GLY A 283 3.13 0.96 3.98
C GLY A 283 2.93 2.48 4.00
N LEU A 284 3.25 3.19 2.92
CA LEU A 284 3.05 4.63 2.76
C LEU A 284 1.83 4.93 1.90
N GLN A 285 1.28 6.15 2.05
CA GLN A 285 0.19 6.65 1.21
C GLN A 285 0.76 7.57 0.13
N TRP A 286 0.45 7.28 -1.12
CA TRP A 286 0.88 8.05 -2.28
C TRP A 286 -0.32 8.63 -3.01
N MET A 287 -0.20 9.86 -3.49
CA MET A 287 -1.18 10.46 -4.39
C MET A 287 -0.47 10.92 -5.65
N PHE A 288 -1.10 10.64 -6.78
CA PHE A 288 -0.68 11.06 -8.09
C PHE A 288 -1.79 11.94 -8.67
N THR A 289 -1.45 13.16 -9.06
CA THR A 289 -2.42 14.10 -9.64
C THR A 289 -1.90 14.60 -10.97
N ASP A 290 -2.71 14.45 -11.98
CA ASP A 290 -2.51 15.07 -13.28
C ASP A 290 -2.76 16.57 -13.15
N ILE A 291 -1.73 17.39 -13.37
CA ILE A 291 -1.82 18.84 -13.16
C ILE A 291 -2.75 19.49 -14.21
N ALA A 292 -2.75 19.00 -15.44
CA ALA A 292 -3.56 19.55 -16.53
C ALA A 292 -5.03 19.11 -16.43
N LYS A 293 -5.29 17.91 -15.92
CA LYS A 293 -6.63 17.37 -15.67
C LYS A 293 -6.73 16.81 -14.25
N PRO A 294 -6.90 17.66 -13.22
CA PRO A 294 -6.87 17.23 -11.82
C PRO A 294 -7.87 16.12 -11.46
N GLY A 295 -9.00 16.03 -12.16
CA GLY A 295 -9.99 14.95 -11.98
C GLY A 295 -9.63 13.59 -12.59
N HIS A 296 -8.51 13.48 -13.33
CA HIS A 296 -8.04 12.20 -13.88
C HIS A 296 -7.65 11.22 -12.78
N ARG A 297 -8.01 9.94 -12.95
CA ARG A 297 -7.71 8.87 -11.99
C ARG A 297 -6.77 7.84 -12.60
N PHE A 298 -5.56 7.77 -12.05
CA PHE A 298 -4.60 6.73 -12.43
C PHE A 298 -5.03 5.36 -11.91
N LYS A 299 -4.68 4.30 -12.66
CA LYS A 299 -4.94 2.92 -12.25
C LYS A 299 -3.88 2.46 -11.24
N ASN A 300 -4.32 1.88 -10.12
CA ASN A 300 -3.43 1.25 -9.15
C ASN A 300 -2.91 -0.08 -9.72
N THR A 301 -1.59 -0.15 -9.91
CA THR A 301 -0.90 -1.32 -10.47
C THR A 301 -0.67 -2.42 -9.44
N LYS A 302 -0.81 -2.10 -8.15
CA LYS A 302 -0.41 -2.95 -7.00
C LYS A 302 1.08 -3.32 -7.00
N ASN A 303 1.88 -2.73 -7.89
CA ASN A 303 3.33 -2.89 -7.94
C ASN A 303 4.04 -1.82 -7.10
N GLY A 304 5.37 -1.90 -7.02
CA GLY A 304 6.20 -0.91 -6.34
C GLY A 304 6.15 0.48 -6.97
N ILE A 305 6.69 1.47 -6.24
CA ILE A 305 6.60 2.89 -6.60
C ILE A 305 7.14 3.19 -8.00
N TYR A 306 8.27 2.58 -8.38
CA TYR A 306 8.89 2.77 -9.68
C TYR A 306 7.95 2.38 -10.83
N TYR A 307 7.34 1.20 -10.72
CA TYR A 307 6.41 0.70 -11.74
C TYR A 307 5.14 1.56 -11.81
N GLN A 308 4.64 2.02 -10.66
CA GLN A 308 3.48 2.91 -10.64
C GLN A 308 3.78 4.24 -11.35
N LEU A 309 4.94 4.83 -11.12
CA LEU A 309 5.37 6.06 -11.81
C LEU A 309 5.51 5.83 -13.32
N TRP A 310 6.14 4.73 -13.73
CA TRP A 310 6.27 4.37 -15.15
C TRP A 310 4.91 4.20 -15.84
N ARG A 311 3.95 3.54 -15.19
CA ARG A 311 2.58 3.40 -15.70
C ARG A 311 1.85 4.73 -15.80
N ASN A 312 1.98 5.60 -14.79
CA ASN A 312 1.39 6.94 -14.82
C ASN A 312 1.99 7.76 -15.96
N TYR A 313 3.31 7.69 -16.19
CA TYR A 313 3.97 8.32 -17.32
C TYR A 313 3.39 7.84 -18.65
N LYS A 314 3.26 6.52 -18.87
CA LYS A 314 2.68 5.96 -20.11
C LYS A 314 1.22 6.34 -20.33
N ASP A 315 0.47 6.59 -19.26
CA ASP A 315 -0.90 7.09 -19.34
C ASP A 315 -0.93 8.56 -19.78
N LEU A 316 -0.04 9.38 -19.23
CA LEU A 316 0.10 10.80 -19.58
C LEU A 316 0.67 11.02 -20.99
N ASP A 317 1.65 10.21 -21.40
CA ASP A 317 2.32 10.31 -22.71
C ASP A 317 1.34 10.16 -23.88
N LYS A 318 0.34 9.28 -23.74
CA LYS A 318 -0.74 9.10 -24.73
C LYS A 318 -1.59 10.35 -24.98
N THR A 319 -1.51 11.35 -24.11
CA THR A 319 -2.31 12.57 -24.21
C THR A 319 -1.59 13.72 -24.93
N ASN A 320 -0.42 13.48 -25.55
CA ASN A 320 0.37 14.44 -26.33
C ASN A 320 0.58 15.78 -25.61
N ARG A 321 1.22 15.73 -24.45
CA ARG A 321 1.45 16.91 -23.60
C ARG A 321 2.71 17.66 -23.98
N LEU A 322 2.71 18.97 -23.67
CA LEU A 322 3.89 19.83 -23.78
C LEU A 322 4.99 19.37 -22.82
N GLU A 323 6.23 19.38 -23.27
CA GLU A 323 7.37 18.77 -22.56
C GLU A 323 7.79 19.56 -21.32
N ASP A 324 7.79 20.89 -21.41
CA ASP A 324 8.33 21.82 -20.40
C ASP A 324 7.38 22.07 -19.21
N MET A 325 6.11 21.65 -19.31
CA MET A 325 5.11 21.90 -18.28
C MET A 325 5.02 20.73 -17.30
N SER A 326 4.98 21.04 -16.00
CA SER A 326 4.71 20.04 -14.97
C SER A 326 3.41 19.31 -15.28
N SER A 327 3.51 17.99 -15.42
CA SER A 327 2.41 17.13 -15.86
C SER A 327 1.90 16.23 -14.75
N LEU A 328 2.77 15.85 -13.81
CA LEU A 328 2.45 14.96 -12.70
C LEU A 328 2.86 15.57 -11.36
N LYS A 329 1.90 15.66 -10.44
CA LYS A 329 2.12 15.93 -9.03
C LYS A 329 2.21 14.62 -8.26
N ILE A 330 3.21 14.51 -7.38
CA ILE A 330 3.44 13.35 -6.52
C ILE A 330 3.46 13.81 -5.07
N LEU A 331 2.62 13.20 -4.24
CA LEU A 331 2.61 13.39 -2.80
C LEU A 331 2.78 12.05 -2.11
N CYS A 332 3.74 11.93 -1.20
CA CYS A 332 3.87 10.81 -0.28
C CYS A 332 3.66 11.30 1.14
N TYR A 333 2.83 10.62 1.91
CA TYR A 333 2.58 10.99 3.30
C TYR A 333 2.34 9.77 4.19
N LEU A 334 2.57 9.97 5.48
CA LEU A 334 2.26 9.04 6.53
C LEU A 334 1.07 9.58 7.35
N THR A 335 0.02 8.79 7.46
CA THR A 335 -1.13 9.12 8.32
C THR A 335 -0.99 8.43 9.66
N SER A 336 -0.89 9.20 10.74
CA SER A 336 -1.15 8.75 12.10
C SER A 336 -2.58 9.13 12.52
N GLN A 337 -3.04 8.67 13.69
CA GLN A 337 -4.38 9.03 14.20
C GLN A 337 -4.55 10.55 14.37
N ALA A 338 -3.48 11.26 14.72
CA ALA A 338 -3.49 12.67 15.07
C ALA A 338 -2.98 13.59 13.95
N LYS A 339 -2.00 13.14 13.16
CA LYS A 339 -1.24 13.99 12.22
C LYS A 339 -1.01 13.31 10.87
N MET A 340 -0.98 14.13 9.82
CA MET A 340 -0.44 13.76 8.51
C MET A 340 0.97 14.32 8.39
N GLU A 341 1.93 13.46 8.07
CA GLU A 341 3.32 13.86 7.84
C GLU A 341 3.64 13.70 6.36
N VAL A 342 3.92 14.82 5.68
CA VAL A 342 4.32 14.81 4.27
C VAL A 342 5.78 14.37 4.19
N MET A 343 6.01 13.26 3.50
CA MET A 343 7.33 12.67 3.30
C MET A 343 7.96 13.15 1.98
N LEU A 344 7.13 13.35 0.94
CA LEU A 344 7.54 13.82 -0.39
C LEU A 344 6.44 14.69 -0.99
N ASP A 345 6.84 15.76 -1.66
CA ASP A 345 5.96 16.68 -2.35
C ASP A 345 6.68 17.22 -3.59
N GLU A 346 6.47 16.58 -4.74
CA GLU A 346 7.27 16.80 -5.96
C GLU A 346 6.37 17.01 -7.18
N ASN A 347 6.88 17.79 -8.15
CA ASN A 347 6.28 17.98 -9.47
C ASN A 347 7.24 17.43 -10.53
N LEU A 348 6.73 16.66 -11.49
CA LEU A 348 7.49 16.16 -12.63
C LEU A 348 6.95 16.71 -13.95
N THR A 349 7.86 17.15 -14.81
CA THR A 349 7.57 17.45 -16.23
C THR A 349 7.53 16.17 -17.06
N MET A 350 7.06 16.26 -18.31
CA MET A 350 7.15 15.12 -19.23
C MET A 350 8.59 14.79 -19.60
N GLU A 351 9.45 15.81 -19.70
CA GLU A 351 10.89 15.63 -19.92
C GLU A 351 11.54 14.84 -18.77
N ASP A 352 11.26 15.22 -17.52
CA ASP A 352 11.79 14.51 -16.33
C ASP A 352 11.42 13.02 -16.35
N MET A 353 10.15 12.73 -16.64
CA MET A 353 9.66 11.35 -16.69
C MET A 353 10.26 10.59 -17.88
N ARG A 354 10.41 11.24 -19.05
CA ARG A 354 11.04 10.62 -20.22
C ARG A 354 12.51 10.27 -19.96
N GLU A 355 13.27 11.16 -19.33
CA GLU A 355 14.66 10.90 -18.93
C GLU A 355 14.71 9.73 -17.93
N MET A 356 13.87 9.76 -16.89
CA MET A 356 13.81 8.75 -15.82
C MET A 356 13.49 7.35 -16.34
N PHE A 357 12.65 7.25 -17.38
CA PHE A 357 12.20 5.99 -17.97
C PHE A 357 12.87 5.67 -19.30
N SER A 358 13.88 6.44 -19.71
CA SER A 358 14.64 6.17 -20.93
C SER A 358 15.36 4.82 -20.84
N GLY A 359 15.29 4.03 -21.91
CA GLY A 359 15.96 2.72 -21.97
C GLY A 359 15.34 1.62 -21.08
N ILE A 360 14.07 1.75 -20.69
CA ILE A 360 13.34 0.75 -19.90
C ILE A 360 12.10 0.27 -20.65
N GLU A 361 12.09 -1.02 -20.99
CA GLU A 361 10.97 -1.66 -21.67
C GLU A 361 9.91 -2.23 -20.70
N GLU A 362 8.69 -2.38 -21.20
CA GLU A 362 7.58 -3.00 -20.48
C GLU A 362 7.88 -4.49 -20.24
N GLY A 363 8.18 -4.86 -19.00
CA GLY A 363 8.51 -6.24 -18.60
C GLY A 363 9.87 -6.38 -17.92
N GLU A 364 10.77 -5.41 -18.14
CA GLU A 364 12.08 -5.41 -17.47
C GLU A 364 11.96 -5.04 -15.99
N ILE A 365 11.04 -4.13 -15.65
CA ILE A 365 10.85 -3.59 -14.29
C ILE A 365 10.41 -4.69 -13.32
N PRO A 366 11.26 -5.09 -12.34
CA PRO A 366 10.87 -6.07 -11.34
C PRO A 366 9.78 -5.51 -10.42
N PRO A 367 8.75 -6.30 -10.06
CA PRO A 367 7.75 -5.88 -9.09
C PRO A 367 8.40 -5.55 -7.74
N HIS A 368 8.07 -4.41 -7.17
CA HIS A 368 8.61 -3.95 -5.88
C HIS A 368 10.15 -3.87 -5.88
N ALA A 369 10.74 -3.27 -6.92
CA ALA A 369 12.18 -3.18 -7.07
C ALA A 369 12.81 -2.28 -5.99
N LEU A 370 12.42 -1.00 -5.91
CA LEU A 370 12.98 -0.05 -4.93
C LEU A 370 12.64 -0.45 -3.49
N GLU A 371 11.52 -1.12 -3.29
CA GLU A 371 11.06 -1.63 -1.99
C GLU A 371 12.03 -2.62 -1.34
N ILE A 372 12.98 -3.17 -2.10
CA ILE A 372 14.07 -3.95 -1.53
C ILE A 372 14.84 -3.12 -0.50
N LEU A 373 14.92 -1.80 -0.64
CA LEU A 373 15.63 -0.89 0.27
C LEU A 373 14.88 -0.60 1.59
N ILE A 374 13.75 -1.25 1.84
CA ILE A 374 12.99 -1.10 3.09
C ILE A 374 13.55 -2.06 4.13
N GLU A 375 13.91 -1.55 5.31
CA GLU A 375 14.32 -2.41 6.42
C GLU A 375 13.11 -2.83 7.27
N LYS A 376 13.11 -4.08 7.71
CA LYS A 376 12.13 -4.62 8.66
C LYS A 376 12.86 -5.15 9.88
N LYS A 377 12.69 -4.48 11.02
CA LYS A 377 13.26 -4.91 12.32
C LYS A 377 12.11 -5.28 13.25
N GLY A 378 11.77 -6.57 13.27
CA GLY A 378 10.59 -7.06 13.97
C GLY A 378 9.30 -6.44 13.42
N ASN A 379 8.54 -5.75 14.28
CA ASN A 379 7.32 -5.04 13.88
C ASN A 379 7.58 -3.62 13.34
N THR A 380 8.82 -3.15 13.37
CA THR A 380 9.19 -1.79 12.93
C THR A 380 9.61 -1.82 11.46
N VAL A 381 9.03 -0.92 10.68
CA VAL A 381 9.40 -0.70 9.27
C VAL A 381 10.17 0.61 9.17
N ILE A 382 11.35 0.58 8.54
CA ILE A 382 12.21 1.75 8.39
C ILE A 382 12.31 2.08 6.90
N TRP A 383 11.84 3.27 6.52
CA TRP A 383 11.77 3.72 5.13
C TRP A 383 12.93 4.62 4.70
N THR A 384 13.92 4.87 5.55
CA THR A 384 14.96 5.89 5.32
C THR A 384 15.70 5.71 3.98
N HIS A 385 16.22 4.49 3.72
CA HIS A 385 16.96 4.21 2.49
C HIS A 385 16.06 4.20 1.25
N TYR A 386 14.84 3.66 1.40
CA TYR A 386 13.82 3.68 0.36
C TYR A 386 13.42 5.09 -0.06
N LEU A 387 13.08 5.97 0.90
CA LEU A 387 12.70 7.36 0.62
C LEU A 387 13.87 8.17 0.06
N ALA A 388 15.10 7.93 0.53
CA ALA A 388 16.29 8.56 -0.04
C ALA A 388 16.50 8.16 -1.51
N ALA A 389 16.32 6.88 -1.85
CA ALA A 389 16.39 6.40 -3.22
C ALA A 389 15.29 6.99 -4.10
N VAL A 390 14.04 7.03 -3.62
CA VAL A 390 12.93 7.65 -4.37
C VAL A 390 13.16 9.14 -4.55
N ARG A 391 13.61 9.88 -3.53
CA ARG A 391 13.99 11.30 -3.67
C ARG A 391 15.07 11.50 -4.72
N SER A 392 16.10 10.65 -4.69
CA SER A 392 17.21 10.75 -5.65
C SER A 392 16.71 10.49 -7.06
N LEU A 393 15.84 9.48 -7.25
CA LEU A 393 15.19 9.20 -8.52
C LEU A 393 14.38 10.40 -9.03
N LEU A 394 13.46 10.93 -8.20
CA LEU A 394 12.60 12.06 -8.56
C LEU A 394 13.40 13.34 -8.84
N ALA A 395 14.45 13.60 -8.06
CA ALA A 395 15.34 14.75 -8.22
C ALA A 395 16.44 14.53 -9.29
N LYS A 396 16.42 13.38 -10.00
CA LYS A 396 17.40 13.03 -11.04
C LYS A 396 18.86 13.01 -10.54
N ARG A 397 19.06 12.73 -9.25
CA ARG A 397 20.36 12.65 -8.59
C ARG A 397 20.86 11.21 -8.60
N SER A 398 22.15 11.03 -8.85
CA SER A 398 22.80 9.73 -8.73
C SER A 398 22.91 9.30 -7.27
N VAL A 399 22.64 8.04 -7.00
CA VAL A 399 23.00 7.38 -5.75
C VAL A 399 24.38 6.74 -5.90
N ASP A 400 25.19 6.80 -4.85
CA ASP A 400 26.48 6.13 -4.84
C ASP A 400 26.33 4.59 -4.92
N ARG A 401 27.06 3.97 -5.85
CA ARG A 401 26.98 2.53 -6.12
C ARG A 401 27.52 1.71 -4.96
N ASN A 402 28.60 2.15 -4.31
CA ASN A 402 29.21 1.42 -3.19
C ASN A 402 28.28 1.40 -1.97
N TYR A 403 27.58 2.51 -1.73
CA TYR A 403 26.53 2.58 -0.74
C TYR A 403 25.40 1.58 -1.02
N LEU A 404 24.86 1.52 -2.25
CA LEU A 404 23.83 0.54 -2.60
C LEU A 404 24.32 -0.90 -2.44
N LEU A 405 25.52 -1.23 -2.93
CA LEU A 405 26.11 -2.56 -2.78
C LEU A 405 26.26 -2.95 -1.31
N SER A 406 26.77 -2.04 -0.48
CA SER A 406 26.89 -2.27 0.97
C SER A 406 25.53 -2.55 1.61
N ARG A 407 24.49 -1.84 1.18
CA ARG A 407 23.12 -2.07 1.65
C ARG A 407 22.57 -3.42 1.19
N PHE A 408 22.80 -3.82 -0.05
CA PHE A 408 22.38 -5.13 -0.53
C PHE A 408 23.13 -6.27 0.15
N VAL A 409 24.42 -6.11 0.46
CA VAL A 409 25.20 -7.10 1.22
C VAL A 409 24.62 -7.29 2.63
N LEU A 410 24.21 -6.22 3.31
CA LEU A 410 23.56 -6.34 4.61
C LEU A 410 22.26 -7.15 4.54
N GLN A 411 21.40 -6.86 3.56
CA GLN A 411 20.14 -7.60 3.37
C GLN A 411 20.37 -9.04 2.94
N LEU A 412 21.33 -9.26 2.05
CA LEU A 412 21.76 -10.58 1.63
C LEU A 412 22.14 -11.44 2.83
N ARG A 413 22.90 -10.89 3.79
CA ARG A 413 23.31 -11.61 5.01
C ARG A 413 22.13 -11.98 5.91
N GLU A 414 21.06 -11.20 5.92
CA GLU A 414 19.83 -11.54 6.65
C GLU A 414 19.11 -12.74 6.02
N TYR A 415 19.07 -12.81 4.68
CA TYR A 415 18.38 -13.90 3.95
C TYR A 415 19.23 -15.16 3.74
N LEU A 416 20.54 -15.00 3.72
CA LEU A 416 21.48 -16.06 3.35
C LEU A 416 21.33 -17.35 4.17
N PRO A 417 21.18 -17.32 5.52
CA PRO A 417 21.03 -18.54 6.31
C PRO A 417 19.82 -19.39 5.86
N ASP A 418 18.71 -18.76 5.53
CA ASP A 418 17.49 -19.44 5.09
C ASP A 418 17.63 -19.99 3.67
N TRP A 419 18.29 -19.23 2.79
CA TRP A 419 18.61 -19.64 1.42
C TRP A 419 19.54 -20.85 1.39
N LEU A 420 20.59 -20.87 2.21
CA LEU A 420 21.55 -21.97 2.29
C LEU A 420 20.97 -23.24 2.94
N LYS A 421 19.95 -23.10 3.80
CA LYS A 421 19.22 -24.24 4.39
C LYS A 421 18.14 -24.80 3.48
N GLY A 422 17.93 -24.22 2.30
CA GLY A 422 16.84 -24.61 1.39
C GLY A 422 15.45 -24.28 1.94
N MET A 423 15.35 -23.39 2.94
CA MET A 423 14.07 -22.94 3.50
C MET A 423 13.40 -21.83 2.67
N ALA A 424 14.13 -21.28 1.69
CA ALA A 424 13.62 -20.27 0.77
C ALA A 424 12.56 -20.82 -0.20
N GLN A 425 11.60 -20.00 -0.57
CA GLN A 425 10.71 -20.35 -1.69
C GLN A 425 11.50 -20.33 -3.01
N ASN A 426 11.15 -21.23 -3.94
CA ASN A 426 11.81 -21.32 -5.25
C ASN A 426 11.89 -19.94 -5.93
N GLY A 427 13.11 -19.43 -6.14
CA GLY A 427 13.37 -18.20 -6.91
C GLY A 427 13.48 -16.90 -6.11
N GLU A 428 13.40 -16.92 -4.78
CA GLU A 428 13.54 -15.70 -3.95
C GLU A 428 14.91 -15.03 -4.11
N SER A 429 16.00 -15.81 -4.12
CA SER A 429 17.36 -15.31 -4.33
C SER A 429 17.53 -14.66 -5.71
N TYR A 430 17.00 -15.29 -6.75
CA TYR A 430 17.00 -14.73 -8.11
C TYR A 430 16.23 -13.40 -8.16
N GLN A 431 15.05 -13.33 -7.54
CA GLN A 431 14.28 -12.08 -7.47
C GLN A 431 15.00 -10.99 -6.69
N PHE A 432 15.71 -11.34 -5.62
CA PHE A 432 16.54 -10.39 -4.87
C PHE A 432 17.61 -9.77 -5.77
N PHE A 433 18.47 -10.59 -6.41
CA PHE A 433 19.54 -10.07 -7.27
C PHE A 433 18.99 -9.29 -8.47
N ARG A 434 17.91 -9.77 -9.10
CA ARG A 434 17.24 -9.05 -10.19
C ARG A 434 16.78 -7.65 -9.76
N LYS A 435 16.23 -7.49 -8.56
CA LYS A 435 15.81 -6.18 -8.02
C LYS A 435 17.00 -5.30 -7.67
N CYS A 436 18.05 -5.86 -7.07
CA CYS A 436 19.28 -5.13 -6.75
C CYS A 436 19.94 -4.58 -8.02
N ASP A 437 20.11 -5.42 -9.04
CA ASP A 437 20.67 -5.01 -10.34
C ASP A 437 19.82 -3.92 -10.98
N PHE A 438 18.50 -4.05 -10.95
CA PHE A 438 17.60 -3.00 -11.42
C PHE A 438 17.79 -1.68 -10.66
N CYS A 439 17.90 -1.73 -9.32
CA CYS A 439 18.13 -0.54 -8.51
C CYS A 439 19.47 0.13 -8.87
N ILE A 440 20.53 -0.65 -9.10
CA ILE A 440 21.83 -0.12 -9.56
C ILE A 440 21.66 0.56 -10.92
N LYS A 441 21.01 -0.10 -11.88
CA LYS A 441 20.75 0.44 -13.23
C LYS A 441 20.03 1.79 -13.20
N VAL A 442 18.98 1.92 -12.37
CA VAL A 442 18.12 3.13 -12.40
C VAL A 442 18.54 4.23 -11.43
N LEU A 443 19.32 3.94 -10.39
CA LEU A 443 19.72 4.93 -9.38
C LEU A 443 21.16 5.42 -9.58
N CYS A 444 22.04 4.64 -10.19
CA CYS A 444 23.43 5.02 -10.42
C CYS A 444 23.59 5.62 -11.82
N LYS A 445 23.73 6.96 -11.92
CA LYS A 445 24.05 7.63 -13.20
C LYS A 445 25.53 7.46 -13.64
N ASN A 446 26.37 6.83 -12.82
CA ASN A 446 27.83 6.68 -13.01
C ASN A 446 28.26 5.42 -13.79
N ALA A 447 27.53 4.99 -14.81
CA ALA A 447 28.14 4.16 -15.84
C ALA A 447 28.22 4.94 -17.14
N ASN A 448 29.43 5.43 -17.36
CA ASN A 448 30.00 5.98 -18.60
C ASN A 448 29.17 6.95 -19.45
N PRO A 449 29.67 8.19 -19.66
CA PRO A 449 29.18 9.11 -20.71
C PRO A 449 29.24 8.53 -22.14
N ASN A 450 29.94 7.39 -22.33
CA ASN A 450 30.12 6.71 -23.62
C ASN A 450 29.33 5.40 -23.74
N GLY A 451 28.16 5.28 -23.09
CA GLY A 451 27.23 4.17 -23.36
C GLY A 451 27.51 2.85 -22.64
N GLY A 452 28.21 2.86 -21.50
CA GLY A 452 28.37 1.69 -20.64
C GLY A 452 27.21 1.58 -19.65
N LYS A 453 26.58 0.42 -19.50
CA LYS A 453 25.39 0.28 -18.66
C LYS A 453 25.76 0.19 -17.16
N GLY A 454 24.98 0.84 -16.29
CA GLY A 454 25.13 0.89 -14.81
C GLY A 454 25.32 -0.44 -14.09
N ASP A 455 24.83 -1.50 -14.74
CA ASP A 455 24.74 -2.87 -14.28
C ASP A 455 25.92 -3.76 -14.73
N GLU A 456 26.85 -3.23 -15.53
CA GLU A 456 28.01 -3.99 -15.99
C GLU A 456 29.02 -4.18 -14.84
N MET A 457 29.37 -5.45 -14.60
CA MET A 457 30.40 -5.81 -13.64
C MET A 457 31.77 -5.42 -14.18
N ASN A 458 32.60 -4.78 -13.37
CA ASN A 458 34.02 -4.59 -13.71
C ASN A 458 34.79 -5.93 -13.60
N SER A 459 36.06 -5.96 -14.02
CA SER A 459 36.89 -7.17 -14.01
C SER A 459 36.98 -7.85 -12.63
N ASP A 460 37.11 -7.06 -11.56
CA ASP A 460 37.23 -7.57 -10.19
C ASP A 460 35.92 -8.19 -9.69
N GLU A 461 34.78 -7.61 -10.10
CA GLU A 461 33.44 -8.11 -9.79
C GLU A 461 33.09 -9.36 -10.60
N GLN A 462 33.50 -9.40 -11.87
CA GLN A 462 33.40 -10.58 -12.73
C GLN A 462 34.22 -11.74 -12.18
N TYR A 463 35.41 -11.46 -11.63
CA TYR A 463 36.22 -12.44 -10.92
C TYR A 463 35.42 -13.06 -9.76
N ALA A 464 34.89 -12.23 -8.86
CA ALA A 464 34.13 -12.72 -7.71
C ALA A 464 32.87 -13.50 -8.12
N HIS A 465 32.15 -13.02 -9.13
CA HIS A 465 30.98 -13.70 -9.68
C HIS A 465 31.32 -15.09 -10.24
N SER A 466 32.40 -15.20 -11.00
CA SER A 466 32.85 -16.47 -11.59
C SER A 466 33.30 -17.47 -10.52
N VAL A 467 34.01 -17.01 -9.49
CA VAL A 467 34.35 -17.82 -8.31
C VAL A 467 33.08 -18.34 -7.61
N GLY A 468 32.04 -17.51 -7.51
CA GLY A 468 30.72 -17.90 -7.00
C GLY A 468 30.04 -19.01 -7.81
N ILE A 469 30.06 -18.91 -9.15
CA ILE A 469 29.54 -19.95 -10.06
C ILE A 469 30.27 -21.28 -9.84
N ILE A 470 31.61 -21.23 -9.77
CA ILE A 470 32.45 -22.40 -9.54
C ILE A 470 32.13 -23.05 -8.18
N ALA A 471 31.99 -22.23 -7.13
CA ALA A 471 31.62 -22.71 -5.80
C ALA A 471 30.26 -23.42 -5.78
N ALA A 472 29.26 -22.90 -6.50
CA ALA A 472 27.94 -23.54 -6.60
C ALA A 472 28.02 -24.92 -7.26
N GLU A 473 28.70 -25.04 -8.40
CA GLU A 473 28.84 -26.32 -9.10
C GLU A 473 29.65 -27.33 -8.27
N TYR A 474 30.70 -26.88 -7.60
CA TYR A 474 31.51 -27.72 -6.73
C TYR A 474 30.72 -28.26 -5.53
N ILE A 475 29.95 -27.41 -4.85
CA ILE A 475 29.13 -27.83 -3.71
C ILE A 475 28.05 -28.82 -4.17
N LYS A 476 27.37 -28.54 -5.28
CA LYS A 476 26.40 -29.45 -5.87
C LYS A 476 27.03 -30.81 -6.19
N PHE A 477 28.20 -30.81 -6.83
CA PHE A 477 28.95 -32.03 -7.12
C PHE A 477 29.23 -32.84 -5.84
N LYS A 478 29.73 -32.19 -4.78
CA LYS A 478 30.04 -32.86 -3.51
C LYS A 478 28.80 -33.41 -2.82
N GLU A 479 27.67 -32.70 -2.88
CA GLU A 479 26.39 -33.19 -2.37
C GLU A 479 25.89 -34.40 -3.20
N ASP A 480 25.99 -34.34 -4.54
CA ASP A 480 25.59 -35.42 -5.46
C ASP A 480 26.41 -36.71 -5.26
N VAL A 481 27.70 -36.59 -4.91
CA VAL A 481 28.56 -37.74 -4.61
C VAL A 481 28.55 -38.14 -3.12
N LYS A 482 27.68 -37.53 -2.31
CA LYS A 482 27.52 -37.78 -0.86
C LYS A 482 28.80 -37.54 -0.04
N GLU A 483 29.64 -36.60 -0.49
CA GLU A 483 30.85 -36.14 0.20
C GLU A 483 30.62 -34.79 0.91
N SER A 484 29.41 -34.57 1.44
CA SER A 484 29.06 -33.34 2.15
C SER A 484 29.69 -33.32 3.54
N SER A 485 30.45 -32.27 3.86
CA SER A 485 31.01 -32.00 5.20
C SER A 485 30.66 -30.59 5.65
N ASN A 486 30.82 -30.30 6.95
CA ASN A 486 30.72 -28.91 7.43
C ASN A 486 31.77 -28.00 6.78
N SER A 487 32.98 -28.53 6.53
CA SER A 487 34.07 -27.80 5.87
C SER A 487 33.79 -27.42 4.41
N LEU A 488 32.86 -28.12 3.73
CA LEU A 488 32.37 -27.76 2.40
C LEU A 488 31.56 -26.46 2.45
N ARG A 489 30.75 -26.28 3.49
CA ARG A 489 29.87 -25.11 3.65
C ARG A 489 30.59 -23.88 4.20
N ASP A 490 31.77 -24.05 4.80
CA ASP A 490 32.63 -22.94 5.23
C ASP A 490 32.98 -21.99 4.07
N ILE A 491 33.05 -22.49 2.83
CA ILE A 491 33.28 -21.69 1.62
C ILE A 491 32.21 -20.61 1.45
N LEU A 492 31.02 -20.82 2.02
CA LEU A 492 29.87 -19.91 1.97
C LEU A 492 29.66 -19.09 3.25
N ALA A 493 30.54 -19.22 4.25
CA ALA A 493 30.34 -18.68 5.59
C ALA A 493 31.23 -17.47 5.93
N TYR A 494 32.01 -16.97 4.97
CA TYR A 494 32.84 -15.80 5.22
C TYR A 494 32.01 -14.55 5.49
N SER A 495 32.44 -13.75 6.47
CA SER A 495 31.84 -12.46 6.76
C SER A 495 32.03 -11.45 5.61
N ARG A 496 33.04 -11.65 4.77
CA ARG A 496 33.40 -10.80 3.63
C ARG A 496 34.11 -11.64 2.56
N TYR A 497 33.88 -11.34 1.29
CA TYR A 497 34.66 -11.90 0.18
C TYR A 497 35.54 -10.82 -0.43
N ASP A 498 36.77 -10.71 0.07
CA ASP A 498 37.84 -9.92 -0.54
C ASP A 498 38.72 -10.82 -1.43
N ARG A 499 39.79 -10.27 -2.01
CA ARG A 499 40.69 -11.02 -2.89
C ARG A 499 41.27 -12.27 -2.22
N GLU A 500 41.70 -12.16 -0.96
CA GLU A 500 42.32 -13.29 -0.25
C GLU A 500 41.31 -14.39 0.04
N LYS A 501 40.09 -14.03 0.45
CA LYS A 501 39.04 -15.03 0.68
C LYS A 501 38.62 -15.72 -0.61
N LEU A 502 38.50 -14.99 -1.71
CA LEU A 502 38.17 -15.60 -3.01
C LEU A 502 39.27 -16.55 -3.50
N ARG A 503 40.55 -16.18 -3.33
CA ARG A 503 41.70 -17.08 -3.57
C ARG A 503 41.60 -18.36 -2.74
N PHE A 504 41.32 -18.21 -1.45
CA PHE A 504 41.23 -19.33 -0.53
C PHE A 504 40.07 -20.27 -0.87
N VAL A 505 38.93 -19.73 -1.33
CA VAL A 505 37.82 -20.52 -1.88
C VAL A 505 38.29 -21.37 -3.06
N MET A 506 38.95 -20.78 -4.06
CA MET A 506 39.46 -21.51 -5.22
C MET A 506 40.48 -22.59 -4.84
N GLN A 507 41.40 -22.28 -3.91
CA GLN A 507 42.37 -23.25 -3.40
C GLN A 507 41.68 -24.44 -2.70
N ARG A 508 40.68 -24.17 -1.87
CA ARG A 508 39.88 -25.23 -1.21
C ARG A 508 39.14 -26.10 -2.22
N ILE A 509 38.60 -25.52 -3.28
CA ILE A 509 37.92 -26.27 -4.35
C ILE A 509 38.93 -27.20 -5.05
N GLY A 510 40.11 -26.68 -5.42
CA GLY A 510 41.16 -27.49 -6.06
C GLY A 510 41.63 -28.66 -5.20
N LEU A 511 41.94 -28.41 -3.93
CA LEU A 511 42.32 -29.46 -2.97
C LEU A 511 41.19 -30.47 -2.72
N GLY A 512 39.94 -29.98 -2.62
CA GLY A 512 38.79 -30.84 -2.39
C GLY A 512 38.46 -31.74 -3.58
N LEU A 513 38.79 -31.32 -4.80
CA LEU A 513 38.66 -32.13 -6.02
C LEU A 513 39.72 -33.22 -6.09
N SER A 514 40.99 -32.88 -5.84
CA SER A 514 42.08 -33.86 -5.87
C SER A 514 41.93 -34.96 -4.81
N LEU A 515 41.23 -34.66 -3.71
CA LEU A 515 40.92 -35.60 -2.64
C LEU A 515 39.56 -36.32 -2.78
N SER A 516 38.80 -36.06 -3.84
CA SER A 516 37.48 -36.67 -4.02
C SER A 516 37.59 -38.15 -4.39
N LYS A 517 36.71 -38.98 -3.82
CA LYS A 517 36.58 -40.42 -4.15
C LYS A 517 35.55 -40.68 -5.25
N ALA A 518 35.03 -39.62 -5.88
CA ALA A 518 34.07 -39.72 -6.97
C ALA A 518 34.69 -40.42 -8.20
N PRO A 519 33.87 -41.04 -9.07
CA PRO A 519 34.36 -41.60 -10.34
C PRO A 519 35.13 -40.56 -11.16
N GLY A 520 36.28 -40.94 -11.71
CA GLY A 520 37.19 -40.02 -12.40
C GLY A 520 36.56 -39.26 -13.57
N GLU A 521 35.54 -39.83 -14.22
CA GLU A 521 34.78 -39.13 -15.26
C GLU A 521 34.00 -37.92 -14.72
N LYS A 522 33.39 -38.03 -13.52
CA LYS A 522 32.67 -36.91 -12.88
C LYS A 522 33.63 -35.81 -12.44
N VAL A 523 34.82 -36.18 -11.94
CA VAL A 523 35.88 -35.23 -11.58
C VAL A 523 36.35 -34.47 -12.81
N LYS A 524 36.68 -35.16 -13.91
CA LYS A 524 37.10 -34.52 -15.17
C LYS A 524 36.06 -33.56 -15.75
N ARG A 525 34.77 -33.90 -15.64
CA ARG A 525 33.68 -32.99 -16.06
C ARG A 525 33.69 -31.70 -15.25
N LEU A 526 33.88 -31.78 -13.94
CA LEU A 526 33.96 -30.60 -13.08
C LEU A 526 35.26 -29.80 -13.28
N GLU A 527 36.40 -30.46 -13.49
CA GLU A 527 37.66 -29.78 -13.84
C GLU A 527 37.54 -29.00 -15.16
N SER A 528 36.91 -29.59 -16.18
CA SER A 528 36.61 -28.92 -17.44
C SER A 528 35.68 -27.71 -17.24
N PHE A 529 34.65 -27.86 -16.41
CA PHE A 529 33.76 -26.77 -16.04
C PHE A 529 34.51 -25.62 -15.35
N ILE A 530 35.35 -25.93 -14.36
CA ILE A 530 36.14 -24.95 -13.62
C ILE A 530 37.09 -24.23 -14.57
N SER A 531 37.84 -24.96 -15.39
CA SER A 531 38.78 -24.38 -16.35
C SER A 531 38.08 -23.42 -17.33
N SER A 532 36.85 -23.75 -17.74
CA SER A 532 36.05 -22.93 -18.66
C SER A 532 35.44 -21.68 -17.99
N ASN A 533 35.31 -21.66 -16.66
CA ASN A 533 34.73 -20.55 -15.90
C ASN A 533 35.75 -19.84 -15.02
N GLN A 534 37.03 -20.21 -15.11
CA GLN A 534 38.07 -19.63 -14.29
C GLN A 534 38.32 -18.19 -14.75
N PRO A 535 38.38 -17.21 -13.82
CA PRO A 535 38.70 -15.84 -14.18
C PRO A 535 40.08 -15.76 -14.85
N SER A 536 40.17 -15.01 -15.95
CA SER A 536 41.42 -14.80 -16.70
C SER A 536 42.35 -13.77 -16.06
N VAL A 537 41.81 -12.86 -15.25
CA VAL A 537 42.54 -11.76 -14.60
C VAL A 537 42.16 -11.72 -13.13
N GLU A 538 43.15 -11.54 -12.26
CA GLU A 538 42.97 -11.45 -10.82
C GLU A 538 42.55 -10.06 -10.36
N ILE A 539 41.94 -9.97 -9.17
CA ILE A 539 41.58 -8.70 -8.54
C ILE A 539 42.82 -7.83 -8.32
N SER A 540 42.72 -6.59 -8.81
CA SER A 540 43.78 -5.58 -8.71
C SER A 540 44.18 -5.25 -7.26
N ASP A 541 45.42 -4.82 -7.04
CA ASP A 541 45.93 -4.48 -5.70
C ASP A 541 45.14 -3.33 -5.05
N ASN A 542 44.75 -2.34 -5.84
CA ASN A 542 44.01 -1.17 -5.36
C ASN A 542 42.60 -1.51 -4.84
N SER A 543 42.06 -2.65 -5.27
CA SER A 543 40.71 -3.11 -4.91
C SER A 543 40.73 -4.36 -4.03
N ALA A 544 41.93 -4.84 -3.63
CA ALA A 544 42.11 -6.14 -2.98
C ALA A 544 41.26 -6.31 -1.71
N TYR A 545 41.04 -5.21 -0.99
CA TYR A 545 40.27 -5.14 0.24
C TYR A 545 38.85 -4.63 0.04
N ASN A 546 38.24 -4.76 -1.15
CA ASN A 546 36.82 -4.47 -1.35
C ASN A 546 35.94 -5.65 -0.95
N ASP A 547 34.66 -5.40 -0.66
CA ASP A 547 33.70 -6.46 -0.32
C ASP A 547 32.94 -6.90 -1.57
N TYR A 548 33.33 -8.04 -2.12
CA TYR A 548 32.71 -8.64 -3.30
C TYR A 548 31.63 -9.66 -2.97
N SER A 549 31.15 -9.71 -1.71
CA SER A 549 30.12 -10.65 -1.27
C SER A 549 28.89 -10.64 -2.19
N TYR A 550 28.41 -9.46 -2.58
CA TYR A 550 27.26 -9.33 -3.48
C TYR A 550 27.46 -10.14 -4.77
N PHE A 551 28.61 -9.96 -5.43
CA PHE A 551 28.91 -10.59 -6.72
C PHE A 551 29.19 -12.09 -6.57
N PHE A 552 29.92 -12.50 -5.52
CA PHE A 552 30.12 -13.91 -5.20
C PHE A 552 28.80 -14.66 -5.04
N TYR A 553 27.89 -14.16 -4.21
CA TYR A 553 26.60 -14.82 -4.01
C TYR A 553 25.66 -14.68 -5.23
N LYS A 554 25.73 -13.58 -5.98
CA LYS A 554 25.02 -13.47 -7.27
C LYS A 554 25.43 -14.58 -8.22
N GLY A 555 26.73 -14.87 -8.30
CA GLY A 555 27.29 -16.00 -9.05
C GLY A 555 26.82 -17.35 -8.51
N TYR A 556 26.90 -17.53 -7.18
CA TYR A 556 26.49 -18.77 -6.53
C TYR A 556 25.02 -19.15 -6.81
N PHE A 557 24.11 -18.17 -6.76
CA PHE A 557 22.68 -18.39 -7.00
C PHE A 557 22.25 -18.31 -8.47
N SER A 558 23.18 -18.05 -9.41
CA SER A 558 22.86 -17.83 -10.83
C SER A 558 22.28 -19.06 -11.54
N LYS A 559 22.80 -20.26 -11.27
CA LYS A 559 22.42 -21.50 -11.97
C LYS A 559 21.16 -22.19 -11.44
N GLY A 560 20.74 -21.89 -10.21
CA GLY A 560 19.50 -22.43 -9.63
C GLY A 560 18.22 -21.99 -10.37
N ALA A 561 18.30 -20.94 -11.20
CA ALA A 561 17.19 -20.40 -11.98
C ALA A 561 17.12 -20.92 -13.44
N ALA A 562 18.23 -21.36 -14.03
CA ALA A 562 18.29 -21.79 -15.43
C ALA A 562 17.76 -23.22 -15.64
N GLY A 563 18.05 -24.13 -14.70
CA GLY A 563 17.70 -25.55 -14.82
C GLY A 563 16.21 -25.91 -14.70
N LYS A 564 15.29 -24.94 -14.61
CA LYS A 564 13.83 -25.18 -14.54
C LYS A 564 13.02 -24.40 -15.58
N LYS A 565 13.66 -23.63 -16.47
CA LYS A 565 12.98 -23.11 -17.67
C LYS A 565 12.77 -24.20 -18.72
N GLU A 566 13.60 -25.25 -18.73
CA GLU A 566 13.48 -26.39 -19.66
C GLU A 566 12.49 -27.47 -19.19
N GLU A 567 12.06 -27.48 -17.92
CA GLU A 567 11.04 -28.42 -17.42
C GLU A 567 9.59 -27.90 -17.52
N ARG A 568 9.39 -26.69 -18.08
CA ARG A 568 8.07 -26.08 -18.31
C ARG A 568 7.96 -25.40 -19.66
N ALA A 569 8.51 -26.04 -20.70
CA ALA A 569 8.11 -25.81 -22.09
C ALA A 569 7.25 -26.98 -22.55
#